data_AF-A0A931SD01-F1
#
_entry.id   AF-A0A931SD01-F1
#
_cell.length_a   1.000
_cell.length_b   1.000
_cell.length_c   1.000
_cell.angle_alpha   90.00
_cell.angle_beta   90.00
_cell.angle_gamma   90.00
#
_symmetry.space_group_name_H-M   'P 1'
#
loop_
_entity.id
_entity.type
_entity.pdbx_description
1 polymer ?
#
loop_
_entity_poly.entity_id
_entity_poly.type
_entity_poly.pdbx_seq_one_letter_code
_entity_poly.pdbx_strand_id
1 'polypeptide(L)'
;MNFWRNSSAKKKDIRKKVVKMKLNAMAFANAFTAVGVGIYILCRVLSLIVPDLLFSVGKSWFHTFSLDSVRTIVTLDLGTFILGGVTIGALTWITFYAGAMVYNNLARK
;
A
#
# COMPACT_ATOMS: atom_id res chain seq x y z
N MET A 1 -40.82 12.06 31.07
CA MET A 1 -40.70 11.37 29.75
C MET A 1 -39.51 11.82 28.87
N ASN A 2 -38.63 12.75 29.30
CA ASN A 2 -37.61 13.32 28.40
C ASN A 2 -36.26 12.57 28.38
N PHE A 3 -35.97 11.75 29.39
CA PHE A 3 -34.70 11.04 29.55
C PHE A 3 -34.47 9.97 28.47
N TRP A 4 -35.48 9.12 28.21
CA TRP A 4 -35.43 8.08 27.18
C TRP A 4 -35.31 8.64 25.75
N ARG A 5 -35.94 9.79 25.47
CA ARG A 5 -35.88 10.46 24.16
C ARG A 5 -34.47 10.99 23.87
N ASN A 6 -33.80 11.56 24.88
CA ASN A 6 -32.43 12.07 24.77
C ASN A 6 -31.39 10.94 24.58
N SER A 7 -31.52 9.85 25.35
CA SER A 7 -30.67 8.66 25.23
C SER A 7 -30.76 8.01 23.83
N SER A 8 -31.98 7.89 23.31
CA SER A 8 -32.24 7.28 22.00
C SER A 8 -31.68 8.10 20.83
N ALA A 9 -31.81 9.43 20.91
CA ALA A 9 -31.26 10.36 19.92
C ALA A 9 -29.72 10.32 19.91
N LYS A 10 -29.10 10.37 21.10
CA LYS A 10 -27.64 10.26 21.27
C LYS A 10 -27.10 8.93 20.72
N LYS A 11 -27.81 7.81 20.94
CA LYS A 11 -27.42 6.50 20.42
C LYS A 11 -27.53 6.41 18.89
N LYS A 12 -28.52 7.07 18.28
CA LYS A 12 -28.64 7.19 16.81
C LYS A 12 -27.53 8.05 16.21
N ASP A 13 -27.17 9.16 16.86
CA ASP A 13 -26.09 10.04 16.42
C ASP A 13 -24.73 9.35 16.51
N ILE A 14 -24.44 8.68 17.63
CA ILE A 14 -23.21 7.88 17.78
C ILE A 14 -23.18 6.75 16.75
N ARG A 15 -24.28 6.01 16.53
CA ARG A 15 -24.33 4.99 15.48
C ARG A 15 -24.10 5.58 14.09
N LYS A 16 -24.71 6.72 13.75
CA LYS A 16 -24.46 7.39 12.45
C LYS A 16 -23.01 7.86 12.32
N LYS A 17 -22.40 8.36 13.39
CA LYS A 17 -21.02 8.83 13.42
C LYS A 17 -20.02 7.67 13.29
N VAL A 18 -20.30 6.54 13.92
CA VAL A 18 -19.50 5.30 13.83
C VAL A 18 -19.63 4.67 12.43
N VAL A 19 -20.83 4.62 11.85
CA VAL A 19 -21.06 4.13 10.46
C VAL A 19 -20.47 5.09 9.41
N LYS A 20 -20.24 6.36 9.76
CA LYS A 20 -19.66 7.39 8.87
C LYS A 20 -18.16 7.62 9.13
N MET A 21 -17.43 6.67 9.70
CA MET A 21 -15.96 6.72 9.68
C MET A 21 -15.48 6.25 8.31
N LYS A 22 -15.33 7.19 7.37
CA LYS A 22 -14.71 6.95 6.07
C LYS A 22 -13.20 7.03 6.18
N LEU A 23 -12.51 6.11 5.53
CA LEU A 23 -11.07 6.19 5.34
C LEU A 23 -10.74 7.43 4.51
N ASN A 24 -9.81 8.27 4.96
CA ASN A 24 -9.32 9.39 4.16
C ASN A 24 -8.44 8.84 3.03
N ALA A 25 -8.99 8.76 1.82
CA ALA A 25 -8.34 8.11 0.68
C ALA A 25 -7.00 8.76 0.31
N MET A 26 -6.89 10.09 0.39
CA MET A 26 -5.63 10.79 0.09
C MET A 26 -4.56 10.50 1.14
N ALA A 27 -4.90 10.61 2.43
CA ALA A 27 -3.95 10.33 3.50
C ALA A 27 -3.47 8.87 3.46
N PHE A 28 -4.39 7.95 3.16
CA PHE A 28 -4.08 6.53 3.01
C PHE A 28 -3.15 6.26 1.83
N ALA A 29 -3.46 6.79 0.65
CA ALA A 29 -2.62 6.66 -0.53
C ALA A 29 -1.22 7.25 -0.30
N ASN A 30 -1.11 8.45 0.26
CA ASN A 30 0.17 9.09 0.56
C ASN A 30 1.04 8.26 1.51
N ALA A 31 0.44 7.69 2.57
CA ALA A 31 1.15 6.86 3.54
C ALA A 31 1.72 5.60 2.87
N PHE A 32 0.91 4.90 2.07
CA PHE A 32 1.36 3.71 1.37
C PHE A 32 2.38 4.00 0.27
N THR A 33 2.24 5.13 -0.44
CA THR A 33 3.26 5.58 -1.40
C THR A 33 4.60 5.84 -0.73
N ALA A 34 4.63 6.52 0.42
CA ALA A 34 5.86 6.77 1.16
C ALA A 34 6.55 5.46 1.56
N VAL A 35 5.78 4.51 2.09
CA VAL A 35 6.29 3.16 2.43
C VAL A 35 6.76 2.41 1.20
N GLY A 36 5.98 2.41 0.12
CA GLY A 36 6.29 1.72 -1.13
C GLY A 36 7.58 2.22 -1.79
N VAL A 37 7.76 3.54 -1.83
CA VAL A 37 9.02 4.16 -2.31
C VAL A 37 10.18 3.80 -1.39
N GLY A 38 9.98 3.80 -0.07
CA GLY A 38 11.02 3.37 0.89
C GLY A 38 11.46 1.92 0.68
N ILE A 39 10.51 1.01 0.49
CA ILE A 39 10.78 -0.41 0.18
C ILE A 39 11.51 -0.53 -1.16
N TYR A 40 11.11 0.23 -2.18
CA TYR A 40 11.79 0.23 -3.47
C TYR A 40 13.27 0.62 -3.36
N ILE A 41 13.57 1.69 -2.62
CA ILE A 41 14.95 2.12 -2.37
C ILE A 41 15.72 1.03 -1.64
N LEU A 42 15.14 0.46 -0.58
CA LEU A 42 15.76 -0.62 0.19
C LEU A 42 16.05 -1.85 -0.69
N CYS A 43 15.08 -2.25 -1.53
CA CYS A 43 15.23 -3.35 -2.47
C CYS A 43 16.37 -3.09 -3.46
N ARG A 44 16.48 -1.86 -3.98
CA ARG A 44 17.57 -1.48 -4.88
C ARG A 44 18.93 -1.57 -4.20
N VAL A 45 19.05 -1.13 -2.94
CA VAL A 45 20.29 -1.25 -2.18
C VAL A 45 20.64 -2.72 -1.92
N LEU A 46 19.69 -3.52 -1.45
CA LEU A 46 19.89 -4.95 -1.19
C LEU A 46 20.29 -5.73 -2.46
N SER A 47 19.77 -5.36 -3.64
CA SER A 47 20.14 -6.00 -4.90
C SER A 47 21.62 -5.87 -5.26
N LEU A 48 22.30 -4.87 -4.71
CA LEU A 48 23.72 -4.61 -4.95
C LEU A 48 24.60 -5.25 -3.89
N ILE A 49 24.15 -5.27 -2.63
CA ILE A 49 24.96 -5.72 -1.49
C ILE A 49 24.79 -7.22 -1.26
N VAL A 50 23.56 -7.74 -1.30
CA VAL A 50 23.24 -9.13 -0.95
C VAL A 50 22.18 -9.71 -1.92
N PRO A 51 22.50 -9.86 -3.21
CA PRO A 51 21.55 -10.35 -4.21
C PRO A 51 21.01 -11.75 -3.89
N ASP A 52 21.84 -12.63 -3.32
CA ASP A 52 21.45 -14.01 -3.02
C ASP A 52 20.30 -14.11 -2.00
N LEU A 53 20.25 -13.18 -1.04
CA LEU A 53 19.16 -13.10 -0.08
C LEU A 53 17.84 -12.74 -0.78
N LEU A 54 17.86 -11.75 -1.68
CA LEU A 54 16.67 -11.36 -2.45
C LEU A 54 16.18 -12.49 -3.34
N PHE A 55 17.08 -13.20 -4.02
CA PHE A 55 16.71 -14.37 -4.82
C PHE A 55 16.15 -15.50 -3.97
N SER A 56 16.71 -15.76 -2.78
CA SER A 56 16.17 -16.77 -1.86
C SER A 56 14.76 -16.43 -1.39
N VAL A 57 14.50 -15.18 -1.02
CA VAL A 57 13.15 -14.72 -0.64
C VAL A 57 12.21 -14.83 -1.84
N GLY A 58 12.65 -14.39 -3.03
CA GLY A 58 11.86 -14.52 -4.26
C GLY A 58 11.48 -15.97 -4.57
N LYS A 59 12.41 -16.93 -4.45
CA LYS A 59 12.14 -18.36 -4.66
C LYS A 59 11.08 -18.91 -3.69
N SER A 60 10.97 -18.35 -2.48
CA SER A 60 9.94 -18.77 -1.51
C SER A 60 8.52 -18.37 -1.91
N TRP A 61 8.37 -17.32 -2.72
CA TRP A 61 7.07 -16.84 -3.20
C TRP A 61 6.73 -17.45 -4.55
N PHE A 62 7.73 -17.61 -5.43
CA PHE A 62 7.56 -18.12 -6.78
C PHE A 62 8.01 -19.58 -6.88
N HIS A 63 7.05 -20.50 -6.81
CA HIS A 63 7.31 -21.94 -6.81
C HIS A 63 7.64 -22.52 -8.22
N THR A 64 7.22 -21.84 -9.29
CA THR A 64 7.36 -22.34 -10.69
C THR A 64 8.39 -21.56 -11.52
N PHE A 65 8.77 -20.36 -11.10
CA PHE A 65 9.69 -19.51 -11.85
C PHE A 65 11.14 -19.77 -11.46
N SER A 66 11.97 -20.20 -12.41
CA SER A 66 13.42 -20.24 -12.18
C SER A 66 13.98 -18.83 -12.24
N LEU A 67 14.32 -18.28 -11.07
CA LEU A 67 14.93 -16.95 -10.94
C LEU A 67 16.42 -16.94 -11.35
N ASP A 68 17.00 -18.10 -11.66
CA ASP A 68 18.42 -18.20 -12.03
C ASP A 68 18.69 -17.59 -13.41
N SER A 69 17.71 -17.58 -14.32
CA SER A 69 17.79 -17.00 -15.67
C SER A 69 17.83 -15.47 -15.70
N VAL A 70 17.39 -14.82 -14.61
CA VAL A 70 17.26 -13.35 -14.48
C VAL A 70 18.36 -12.75 -13.61
N ARG A 71 19.33 -13.55 -13.18
CA ARG A 71 20.47 -13.14 -12.34
C ARG A 71 21.52 -12.29 -13.10
N THR A 72 21.18 -11.73 -14.25
CA THR A 72 22.07 -10.92 -15.07
C THR A 72 22.49 -9.64 -14.34
N ILE A 73 23.71 -9.18 -14.65
CA ILE A 73 24.43 -8.09 -13.96
C ILE A 73 23.53 -6.87 -13.80
N VAL A 74 23.21 -6.53 -12.55
CA VAL A 74 22.46 -5.34 -12.19
C VAL A 74 23.40 -4.15 -12.29
N THR A 75 23.45 -3.49 -13.45
CA THR A 75 24.16 -2.21 -13.57
C THR A 75 23.34 -1.10 -12.93
N LEU A 76 24.03 -0.23 -12.19
CA LEU A 76 23.41 0.89 -11.49
C LEU A 76 23.21 2.04 -12.46
N ASP A 77 22.09 2.02 -13.19
CA ASP A 77 21.66 3.16 -13.99
C ASP A 77 20.72 4.06 -13.17
N LEU A 78 21.09 5.34 -13.08
CA LEU A 78 20.32 6.36 -12.37
C LEU A 78 18.99 6.66 -13.08
N GLY A 79 18.95 6.56 -14.41
CA GLY A 79 17.74 6.82 -15.19
C GLY A 79 16.62 5.82 -14.85
N THR A 80 16.93 4.53 -14.97
CA THR A 80 16.03 3.44 -14.59
C THR A 80 15.69 3.45 -13.09
N PHE A 81 16.62 3.87 -12.22
CA PHE A 81 16.32 4.02 -10.79
C PHE A 81 15.25 5.08 -10.52
N ILE A 82 15.40 6.29 -11.09
CA ILE A 82 14.45 7.39 -10.89
C ILE A 82 13.11 7.03 -11.54
N LEU A 83 13.12 6.50 -12.77
CA LEU A 83 11.92 6.06 -13.47
C LEU A 83 11.17 4.98 -12.67
N GLY A 84 11.89 4.00 -12.13
CA GLY A 84 11.33 2.97 -11.26
C GLY A 84 10.70 3.56 -9.98
N GLY A 85 11.36 4.53 -9.36
CA GLY A 85 10.86 5.22 -8.17
C GLY A 85 9.57 6.03 -8.43
N VAL A 86 9.53 6.76 -9.54
CA VAL A 86 8.34 7.52 -9.95
C VAL A 86 7.19 6.57 -10.31
N THR A 87 7.46 5.54 -11.09
CA THR A 87 6.42 4.59 -11.54
C THR A 87 5.86 3.78 -10.38
N ILE A 88 6.69 3.27 -9.46
CA ILE A 88 6.19 2.55 -8.28
C ILE A 88 5.43 3.49 -7.33
N GLY A 89 5.87 4.74 -7.19
CA GLY A 89 5.18 5.73 -6.38
C GLY A 89 3.79 6.05 -6.91
N ALA A 90 3.69 6.30 -8.22
CA ALA A 90 2.42 6.56 -8.90
C ALA A 90 1.49 5.33 -8.86
N LEU A 91 2.02 4.14 -9.18
CA LEU A 91 1.25 2.89 -9.13
C LEU A 91 0.67 2.64 -7.73
N THR A 92 1.52 2.72 -6.71
CA THR A 92 1.11 2.57 -5.31
C THR A 92 0.03 3.59 -4.95
N TRP A 93 0.25 4.87 -5.27
CA TRP A 93 -0.72 5.91 -4.94
C TRP A 93 -2.10 5.63 -5.55
N ILE A 94 -2.14 5.33 -6.85
CA ILE A 94 -3.37 5.05 -7.58
C ILE A 94 -4.08 3.82 -6.99
N THR A 95 -3.36 2.73 -6.77
CA THR A 95 -3.92 1.48 -6.23
C THR A 95 -4.52 1.69 -4.84
N PHE A 96 -3.81 2.34 -3.92
CA PHE A 96 -4.29 2.53 -2.56
C PHE A 96 -5.38 3.60 -2.46
N TYR A 97 -5.33 4.64 -3.30
CA TYR A 97 -6.42 5.61 -3.42
C TYR A 97 -7.71 4.94 -3.90
N ALA A 98 -7.64 4.17 -4.99
CA ALA A 98 -8.76 3.41 -5.52
C ALA A 98 -9.28 2.39 -4.50
N GLY A 99 -8.38 1.68 -3.83
CA GLY A 99 -8.70 0.74 -2.76
C GLY A 99 -9.46 1.40 -1.61
N ALA A 100 -9.03 2.58 -1.15
CA ALA A 100 -9.73 3.34 -0.12
C ALA A 100 -11.14 3.77 -0.56
N MET A 101 -11.31 4.14 -1.84
CA MET A 101 -12.61 4.48 -2.40
C MET A 101 -13.54 3.28 -2.45
N VAL A 102 -13.05 2.12 -2.92
CA VAL A 102 -13.80 0.86 -2.94
C VAL A 102 -14.17 0.45 -1.52
N TYR A 103 -13.23 0.47 -0.57
CA TYR A 103 -13.47 0.18 0.84
C TYR A 103 -14.59 1.06 1.41
N ASN A 104 -14.52 2.38 1.21
CA ASN A 104 -15.53 3.32 1.65
C ASN A 104 -16.90 3.12 0.97
N ASN A 105 -16.95 2.53 -0.21
CA ASN A 105 -18.20 2.17 -0.88
C ASN A 105 -18.81 0.90 -0.30
N LEU A 106 -17.99 -0.10 0.02
CA LEU A 106 -18.41 -1.36 0.61
C LEU A 106 -18.82 -1.20 2.07
N ALA A 107 -18.04 -0.46 2.87
CA ALA A 107 -18.32 -0.20 4.28
C ALA A 107 -19.59 0.66 4.53
N ARG A 108 -20.17 1.22 3.47
CA ARG A 108 -21.44 1.95 3.51
C ARG A 108 -22.68 1.07 3.30
N LYS A 109 -22.50 -0.15 2.78
CA LYS A 109 -23.58 -1.15 2.64
C LYS A 109 -23.75 -1.89 3.95
#